data_AF-A0A537EA57-F1
#
_entry.id   AF-A0A537EA57-F1
#
_cell.length_a   1.000
_cell.length_b   1.000
_cell.length_c   1.000
_cell.angle_alpha   90.00
_cell.angle_beta   90.00
_cell.angle_gamma   90.00
#
_symmetry.space_group_name_H-M   'P 1'
#
loop_
_entity.id
_entity.type
_entity.pdbx_description
1 polymer ?
#
loop_
_entity_poly.entity_id
_entity_poly.type
_entity_poly.pdbx_seq_one_letter_code
_entity_poly.pdbx_strand_id
1 'polypeptide(L)'
;MPRRKEKLTIKSPRDEFETTDVQTRQGHDPQELKIYIKQLSKALKFLPLGSRAYYAVTGELLRASTQLKAVVPTGSAMKGEH
;
A
#
# COMPACT_ATOMS: atom_id res chain seq x y z
N MET A 1 -29.84 -24.33 -35.21
CA MET A 1 -28.57 -23.75 -34.73
C MET A 1 -28.65 -23.51 -33.22
N PRO A 2 -28.01 -24.30 -32.34
CA PRO A 2 -28.07 -24.06 -30.90
C PRO A 2 -26.95 -23.10 -30.48
N ARG A 3 -27.32 -21.92 -29.97
CA ARG A 3 -26.39 -20.93 -29.39
C ARG A 3 -25.88 -21.44 -28.04
N ARG A 4 -24.62 -21.89 -27.97
CA ARG A 4 -23.93 -22.19 -26.71
C ARG A 4 -23.72 -20.89 -25.93
N LYS A 5 -24.29 -20.81 -24.72
CA LYS A 5 -23.96 -19.76 -23.75
C LYS A 5 -22.65 -20.14 -23.08
N GLU A 6 -21.57 -19.46 -23.44
CA GLU A 6 -20.29 -19.57 -22.74
C GLU A 6 -20.47 -19.08 -21.30
N LYS A 7 -20.26 -19.97 -20.33
CA LYS A 7 -20.21 -19.61 -18.92
C LYS A 7 -18.89 -18.88 -18.68
N LEU A 8 -18.95 -17.55 -18.63
CA LEU A 8 -17.86 -16.73 -18.09
C LEU A 8 -17.73 -17.05 -16.60
N THR A 9 -16.74 -17.88 -16.26
CA THR A 9 -16.29 -18.06 -14.89
C THR A 9 -15.64 -16.76 -14.43
N ILE A 10 -16.43 -15.94 -13.75
CA ILE A 10 -15.94 -14.77 -13.03
C ILE A 10 -15.06 -15.30 -11.89
N LYS A 11 -13.74 -15.22 -12.06
CA LYS A 11 -12.81 -15.46 -10.95
C LYS A 11 -13.07 -14.38 -9.91
N SER A 12 -13.40 -14.82 -8.69
CA SER A 12 -13.63 -13.95 -7.53
C SER A 12 -12.35 -13.15 -7.24
N PRO A 13 -12.35 -11.80 -7.26
CA PRO A 13 -11.17 -10.96 -6.98
C PRO A 13 -10.73 -10.97 -5.51
N ARG A 14 -11.27 -11.88 -4.69
CA ARG A 14 -11.08 -11.86 -3.23
C ARG A 14 -9.73 -12.46 -2.81
N ASP A 15 -9.06 -13.18 -3.70
CA ASP A 15 -7.87 -13.99 -3.40
C ASP A 15 -6.53 -13.27 -3.71
N GLU A 16 -6.56 -12.16 -4.47
CA GLU A 16 -5.32 -11.44 -4.84
C GLU A 16 -4.84 -10.46 -3.76
N PHE A 17 -5.60 -10.28 -2.68
CA PHE A 17 -5.28 -9.34 -1.61
C PHE A 17 -4.69 -9.99 -0.35
N GLU A 18 -4.66 -11.34 -0.26
CA GLU A 18 -4.17 -12.05 0.93
C GLU A 18 -2.67 -12.37 0.89
N THR A 19 -1.95 -12.08 -0.19
CA THR A 19 -0.55 -12.52 -0.34
C THR A 19 0.52 -11.53 0.16
N THR A 20 0.16 -10.36 0.67
CA THR A 20 1.14 -9.32 1.07
C THR A 20 1.58 -9.42 2.54
N ASP A 21 1.19 -10.46 3.28
CA ASP A 21 1.63 -10.63 4.68
C ASP A 21 3.04 -11.25 4.79
N VAL A 22 3.57 -11.81 3.69
CA VAL A 22 4.85 -12.56 3.69
C VAL A 22 6.09 -11.64 3.67
N GLN A 23 5.97 -10.34 3.37
CA GLN A 23 7.11 -9.41 3.32
C GLN A 23 7.44 -8.71 4.65
N THR A 24 6.89 -9.16 5.78
CA THR A 24 7.01 -8.51 7.08
C THR A 24 8.33 -8.77 7.83
N ARG A 25 9.30 -9.48 7.22
CA ARG A 25 10.56 -9.87 7.89
C ARG A 25 11.86 -9.49 7.17
N GLN A 26 11.81 -8.57 6.20
CA GLN A 26 13.03 -7.94 5.71
C GLN A 26 13.07 -6.50 6.24
N GLY A 27 14.17 -6.14 6.89
CA GLY A 27 14.42 -4.76 7.30
C GLY A 27 14.47 -3.90 6.05
N HIS A 28 13.34 -3.32 5.67
CA HIS A 28 13.22 -2.50 4.47
C HIS A 28 14.15 -1.30 4.58
N ASP A 29 14.95 -1.06 3.54
CA ASP A 29 15.81 0.11 3.44
C ASP A 29 14.92 1.36 3.62
N PRO A 30 15.30 2.33 4.48
CA PRO A 30 14.56 3.58 4.60
C PRO A 30 14.33 4.31 3.26
N GLN A 31 15.20 4.14 2.26
CA GLN A 31 15.00 4.70 0.93
C GLN A 31 13.86 4.00 0.16
N GLU A 32 13.80 2.67 0.23
CA GLU A 32 12.72 1.89 -0.38
C GLU A 32 11.37 2.24 0.25
N LEU A 33 11.31 2.38 1.58
CA LEU A 33 10.11 2.85 2.28
C LEU A 33 9.66 4.23 1.81
N LYS A 34 10.58 5.17 1.59
CA LYS A 34 10.26 6.50 1.05
C LYS A 34 9.68 6.43 -0.36
N ILE A 35 10.28 5.60 -1.24
CA ILE A 35 9.79 5.40 -2.60
C ILE A 35 8.40 4.77 -2.56
N TYR A 36 8.20 3.75 -1.72
CA TYR A 36 6.93 3.07 -1.56
C TYR A 36 5.82 4.01 -1.10
N ILE A 37 6.05 4.80 -0.05
CA ILE A 37 5.12 5.83 0.45
C ILE A 37 4.76 6.83 -0.66
N LYS A 38 5.75 7.26 -1.46
CA LYS A 38 5.53 8.17 -2.59
C LYS A 38 4.62 7.56 -3.66
N GLN A 39 4.79 6.27 -3.97
CA GLN A 39 3.92 5.59 -4.94
C GLN A 39 2.50 5.41 -4.42
N LEU A 40 2.33 5.01 -3.15
CA LEU A 40 1.01 4.92 -2.52
C LEU A 40 0.29 6.27 -2.54
N SER A 41 0.99 7.35 -2.20
CA SER A 41 0.44 8.72 -2.22
C SER A 41 0.03 9.15 -3.64
N LYS A 42 0.78 8.74 -4.67
CA LYS A 42 0.42 8.98 -6.06
C LYS A 42 -0.81 8.17 -6.47
N ALA A 43 -0.89 6.89 -6.06
CA ALA A 43 -2.00 6.00 -6.36
C ALA A 43 -3.33 6.51 -5.77
N LEU A 44 -3.32 7.09 -4.57
CA LEU A 44 -4.52 7.66 -3.93
C LEU A 44 -5.23 8.71 -4.80
N LYS A 45 -4.51 9.45 -5.66
CA LYS A 45 -5.10 10.45 -6.55
C LYS A 45 -6.00 9.84 -7.63
N PHE A 46 -5.81 8.56 -7.94
CA PHE A 46 -6.53 7.85 -8.99
C PHE A 46 -7.58 6.89 -8.44
N LEU A 47 -7.70 6.78 -7.10
CA LEU A 47 -8.65 5.88 -6.45
C LEU A 47 -9.93 6.63 -6.09
N PRO A 48 -11.12 6.08 -6.39
CA PRO A 48 -12.37 6.67 -5.95
C PRO A 48 -12.44 6.70 -4.43
N LEU A 49 -12.83 7.84 -3.87
CA LEU A 49 -13.06 7.98 -2.43
C LEU A 49 -14.12 6.97 -1.97
N GLY A 50 -13.88 6.34 -0.83
CA GLY A 50 -14.78 5.32 -0.27
C GLY A 50 -14.69 3.94 -0.94
N SER A 51 -13.88 3.77 -1.99
CA SER A 51 -13.63 2.45 -2.58
C SER A 51 -12.82 1.55 -1.63
N ARG A 52 -13.00 0.23 -1.74
CA ARG A 52 -12.20 -0.74 -0.98
C ARG A 52 -10.69 -0.56 -1.23
N ALA A 53 -10.32 -0.26 -2.47
CA ALA A 53 -8.92 0.00 -2.84
C ALA A 53 -8.38 1.29 -2.20
N TYR A 54 -9.20 2.34 -2.09
CA TYR A 54 -8.83 3.55 -1.36
C TYR A 54 -8.46 3.22 0.08
N TYR A 55 -9.33 2.51 0.81
CA TYR A 55 -9.06 2.15 2.20
C TYR A 55 -7.83 1.25 2.37
N ALA A 56 -7.65 0.27 1.48
CA ALA A 56 -6.46 -0.58 1.48
C ALA A 56 -5.18 0.25 1.33
N VAL A 57 -5.10 1.11 0.31
CA VAL A 57 -3.92 1.95 0.06
C VAL A 57 -3.68 2.94 1.20
N THR A 58 -4.73 3.51 1.80
CA THR A 58 -4.57 4.38 2.99
C THR A 58 -4.03 3.63 4.20
N GLY A 59 -4.42 2.37 4.41
CA GLY A 59 -3.90 1.51 5.49
C GLY A 59 -2.43 1.18 5.29
N GLU A 60 -2.05 0.79 4.06
CA GLU A 60 -0.66 0.53 3.68
C GLU A 60 0.22 1.77 3.86
N LEU A 61 -0.29 2.95 3.48
CA LEU A 61 0.41 4.23 3.65
C LEU A 61 0.70 4.54 5.12
N LEU A 62 -0.29 4.30 5.99
CA LEU A 62 -0.13 4.46 7.44
C LEU A 62 0.91 3.48 8.01
N ARG A 63 0.84 2.21 7.60
CA ARG A 63 1.80 1.18 8.04
C ARG A 63 3.22 1.53 7.61
N ALA A 64 3.44 1.83 6.33
CA ALA A 64 4.75 2.18 5.78
C ALA A 64 5.32 3.45 6.42
N SER A 65 4.48 4.46 6.69
CA SER A 65 4.91 5.68 7.37
C SER A 65 5.37 5.40 8.81
N THR A 66 4.67 4.51 9.51
CA THR A 66 5.06 4.07 10.87
C THR A 66 6.39 3.32 10.83
N GLN A 67 6.57 2.40 9.86
CA GLN A 67 7.83 1.69 9.66
C GLN A 67 8.99 2.65 9.35
N LEU A 68 8.78 3.63 8.48
CA LEU A 68 9.81 4.62 8.15
C LEU A 68 10.21 5.45 9.38
N LYS A 69 9.26 5.83 10.24
CA LYS A 69 9.55 6.55 11.50
C LYS A 69 10.31 5.69 12.51
N ALA A 70 10.07 4.38 12.53
CA ALA A 70 10.79 3.45 13.39
C ALA A 70 12.25 3.26 12.93
N VAL A 71 12.49 3.24 11.61
CA VAL A 71 13.83 3.08 11.01
C VAL A 71 14.61 4.39 10.94
N VAL A 72 13.93 5.50 10.69
CA VAL A 72 14.48 6.85 10.71
C VAL A 72 13.81 7.61 11.85
N PRO A 73 14.34 7.54 13.08
CA PRO A 73 13.92 8.43 14.14
C PRO A 73 14.10 9.83 13.62
N THR A 74 13.00 10.54 13.39
CA THR A 74 13.03 11.98 13.08
C THR A 74 13.32 12.69 14.41
N GLY A 75 14.52 12.45 14.95
CA GLY A 75 15.02 12.85 16.25
C GLY A 75 16.38 13.55 16.14
N SER A 76 16.66 14.17 14.99
CA SER A 76 17.53 15.33 14.90
C SER A 76 16.71 16.48 14.30
N ALA A 77 15.64 16.88 15.00
CA ALA A 77 15.34 18.28 15.05
C ALA A 77 16.55 18.90 15.76
N MET A 78 17.46 19.48 14.97
CA MET A 78 18.52 20.31 15.51
C MET A 78 17.87 21.30 16.45
N LYS A 79 18.27 21.22 17.71
CA LYS A 79 18.09 22.25 18.73
C LYS A 79 18.85 23.47 18.20
N GLY A 80 18.21 24.25 17.33
CA GLY A 80 18.69 25.50 16.79
C GLY A 80 17.87 26.61 17.42
N GLU A 81 18.45 27.23 18.43
CA GLU A 81 18.02 28.50 19.00
C GLU A 81 17.85 29.54 17.88
N HIS A 82 16.73 30.28 17.93
CA HIS A 82 16.64 31.74 17.79
C HIS A 82 15.17 32.17 17.72
#